data_AF-A0A4R0FHE4-F1
#
_entry.id   AF-A0A4R0FHE4-F1
#
_cell.length_a   1.000
_cell.length_b   1.000
_cell.length_c   1.000
_cell.angle_alpha   90.00
_cell.angle_beta   90.00
_cell.angle_gamma   90.00
#
_symmetry.space_group_name_H-M   'P 1'
#
loop_
_entity.id
_entity.type
_entity.pdbx_description
1 polymer ?
#
loop_
_entity_poly.entity_id
_entity_poly.type
_entity_poly.pdbx_seq_one_letter_code
_entity_poly.pdbx_strand_id
1 'polypeptide(L)'
;MKNQFFLKGTVIFALNLAPTSHADVYSKHWQRGTFNVDIVKIEQSQNLRLFLNDAKTNQPLHKFDAVQKKLRSCEKLLFAMNAGMYRSDYSAVGLYIETSQ
;
A
#
# COMPACT_ATOMS: atom_id res chain seq x y z
N MET A 1 6.58 -67.59 -7.64
CA MET A 1 7.27 -66.37 -7.16
C MET A 1 6.94 -65.23 -8.10
N LYS A 2 5.96 -64.38 -7.73
CA LYS A 2 5.53 -63.20 -8.50
C LYS A 2 6.23 -61.99 -7.87
N ASN A 3 7.23 -61.42 -8.54
CA ASN A 3 7.82 -60.15 -8.09
C ASN A 3 7.15 -58.98 -8.81
N GLN A 4 6.80 -58.00 -7.99
CA GLN A 4 5.78 -57.00 -8.20
C GLN A 4 6.23 -55.89 -9.15
N PHE A 5 5.33 -55.53 -10.07
CA PHE A 5 5.15 -54.16 -10.53
C PHE A 5 5.05 -53.21 -9.33
N PHE A 6 5.83 -52.14 -9.28
CA PHE A 6 5.37 -50.83 -8.77
C PHE A 6 6.33 -49.73 -9.25
N LEU A 7 6.07 -49.26 -10.48
CA LEU A 7 6.61 -48.01 -10.99
C LEU A 7 5.95 -46.87 -10.20
N LYS A 8 6.59 -46.41 -9.13
CA LYS A 8 6.08 -45.30 -8.31
C LYS A 8 6.22 -43.99 -9.11
N GLY A 9 5.09 -43.51 -9.61
CA GLY A 9 4.97 -42.20 -10.25
C GLY A 9 5.44 -41.10 -9.30
N THR A 10 6.51 -40.42 -9.69
CA THR A 10 6.95 -39.20 -9.01
C THR A 10 6.14 -38.05 -9.59
N VAL A 11 5.08 -37.64 -8.89
CA VAL A 11 4.33 -36.41 -9.22
C VAL A 11 5.18 -35.24 -8.75
N ILE A 12 5.82 -34.54 -9.69
CA ILE A 12 6.53 -33.28 -9.40
C ILE A 12 5.48 -32.17 -9.37
N PHE A 13 5.10 -31.74 -8.17
CA PHE A 13 4.24 -30.58 -7.96
C PHE A 13 5.10 -29.31 -8.03
N ALA A 14 5.28 -28.75 -9.23
CA ALA A 14 5.93 -27.46 -9.39
C ALA A 14 4.98 -26.35 -8.93
N LEU A 15 5.05 -25.97 -7.65
CA LEU A 15 4.44 -24.73 -7.18
C LEU A 15 5.10 -23.56 -7.92
N ASN A 16 4.33 -22.89 -8.77
CA ASN A 16 4.70 -21.63 -9.38
C ASN A 16 4.82 -20.57 -8.27
N LEU A 17 6.02 -20.39 -7.71
CA LEU A 17 6.39 -19.23 -6.92
C LEU A 17 6.49 -18.03 -7.88
N ALA A 18 5.34 -17.44 -8.22
CA ALA A 18 5.34 -16.13 -8.86
C ALA A 18 5.95 -15.15 -7.84
N PRO A 19 7.01 -14.41 -8.19
CA PRO A 19 7.54 -13.40 -7.30
C PRO A 19 6.45 -12.36 -7.06
N THR A 20 6.06 -12.17 -5.80
CA THR A 20 5.21 -11.06 -5.39
C THR A 20 6.03 -9.78 -5.52
N SER A 21 6.12 -9.23 -6.73
CA SER A 21 6.65 -7.89 -6.92
C SER A 21 5.63 -6.93 -6.32
N HIS A 22 5.97 -6.34 -5.18
CA HIS A 22 5.26 -5.16 -4.73
C HIS A 22 5.61 -4.00 -5.67
N ALA A 23 4.65 -3.11 -5.92
CA ALA A 23 4.98 -1.82 -6.51
C ALA A 23 6.06 -1.18 -5.63
N ASP A 24 7.13 -0.70 -6.23
CA ASP A 24 8.14 0.08 -5.53
C ASP A 24 7.89 1.56 -5.81
N VAL A 25 8.29 2.42 -4.87
CA VAL A 25 8.15 3.86 -5.02
C VAL A 25 9.52 4.44 -5.31
N TYR A 26 9.67 5.03 -6.49
CA TYR A 26 10.86 5.81 -6.78
C TYR A 26 10.89 7.03 -5.85
N SER A 27 11.94 7.12 -5.04
CA SER A 27 12.23 8.27 -4.20
C SER A 27 13.66 8.73 -4.36
N LYS A 28 13.87 10.05 -4.27
CA LYS A 28 15.19 10.67 -4.31
C LYS A 28 15.25 11.82 -3.31
N HIS A 29 16.24 11.76 -2.44
CA HIS A 29 16.59 12.89 -1.59
C HIS A 29 17.39 13.93 -2.38
N TRP A 30 17.04 15.20 -2.22
CA TRP A 30 17.73 16.31 -2.85
C TRP A 30 17.96 17.45 -1.85
N GLN A 31 19.20 17.98 -1.86
CA GLN A 31 19.59 19.08 -0.99
C GLN A 31 20.34 20.16 -1.77
N ARG A 32 20.00 21.43 -1.54
CA ARG A 32 20.73 22.59 -2.08
C ARG A 32 20.57 23.79 -1.16
N GLY A 33 21.69 24.29 -0.62
CA GLY A 33 21.65 25.38 0.36
C GLY A 33 20.81 24.97 1.57
N THR A 34 19.76 25.74 1.87
CA THR A 34 18.81 25.45 2.96
C THR A 34 17.67 24.51 2.56
N PHE A 35 17.53 24.16 1.29
CA PHE A 35 16.48 23.25 0.84
C PHE A 35 16.89 21.80 1.06
N ASN A 36 16.01 21.04 1.70
CA ASN A 36 16.11 19.61 1.91
C ASN A 36 14.74 19.00 1.57
N VAL A 37 14.69 18.21 0.48
CA VAL A 37 13.44 17.77 -0.14
C VAL A 37 13.53 16.30 -0.53
N ASP A 38 12.50 15.54 -0.22
CA ASP A 38 12.29 14.20 -0.77
C ASP A 38 11.37 14.29 -2.00
N ILE A 39 11.86 13.77 -3.13
CA ILE A 39 11.14 13.69 -4.39
C ILE A 39 10.60 12.29 -4.52
N VAL A 40 9.28 12.15 -4.67
CA VAL A 40 8.61 10.86 -4.86
C VAL A 40 7.91 10.85 -6.21
N LYS A 41 8.24 9.90 -7.07
CA LYS A 41 7.61 9.76 -8.40
C LYS A 41 6.52 8.69 -8.35
N ILE A 42 5.31 9.07 -8.75
CA ILE A 42 4.16 8.17 -8.83
C ILE A 42 3.81 7.93 -10.30
N GLU A 43 4.08 6.73 -10.80
CA GLU A 43 3.77 6.34 -12.19
C GLU A 43 2.30 5.91 -12.37
N GLN A 44 1.73 5.28 -11.34
CA GLN A 44 0.36 4.76 -11.34
C GLN A 44 -0.49 5.57 -10.37
N SER A 45 -0.92 6.76 -10.81
CA SER A 45 -1.67 7.71 -9.97
C SER A 45 -2.99 7.15 -9.45
N GLN A 46 -3.59 6.16 -10.14
CA GLN A 46 -4.79 5.45 -9.68
C GLN A 46 -4.60 4.66 -8.38
N ASN A 47 -3.35 4.38 -7.98
CA ASN A 47 -3.05 3.72 -6.71
C ASN A 47 -2.98 4.71 -5.52
N LEU A 48 -2.99 6.02 -5.79
CA LEU A 48 -3.07 7.04 -4.75
C LEU A 48 -4.50 7.11 -4.22
N ARG A 49 -4.62 7.17 -2.90
CA ARG A 49 -5.90 7.23 -2.20
C ARG A 49 -5.83 8.29 -1.11
N LEU A 50 -6.98 8.89 -0.83
CA LEU A 50 -7.17 9.74 0.33
C LEU A 50 -7.63 8.89 1.51
N PHE A 51 -7.21 9.29 2.72
CA PHE A 51 -7.63 8.69 3.98
C PHE A 51 -7.81 9.82 4.98
N LEU A 52 -9.04 10.02 5.47
CA LEU A 52 -9.33 11.02 6.50
C LEU A 52 -9.88 10.36 7.77
N ASN A 53 -11.00 9.66 7.62
CA ASN A 53 -11.72 9.06 8.75
C ASN A 53 -11.65 7.54 8.71
N ASP A 54 -11.71 6.94 9.90
CA ASP A 54 -11.92 5.51 10.07
C ASP A 54 -13.34 5.14 9.61
N ALA A 55 -13.46 4.28 8.60
CA ALA A 55 -14.76 3.86 8.07
C ALA A 55 -15.70 3.22 9.13
N LYS A 56 -15.17 2.68 10.24
CA LYS A 56 -15.97 2.04 11.29
C LYS A 56 -16.45 3.03 12.37
N THR A 57 -15.58 3.94 12.80
CA THR A 57 -15.86 4.85 13.92
C THR A 57 -16.21 6.26 13.46
N ASN A 58 -15.98 6.55 12.18
CA ASN A 58 -16.04 7.87 11.57
C ASN A 58 -15.16 8.92 12.27
N GLN A 59 -14.14 8.47 13.01
CA GLN A 59 -13.18 9.35 13.68
C GLN A 59 -11.96 9.60 12.80
N PRO A 60 -11.33 10.77 12.86
CA PRO A 60 -10.12 11.06 12.07
C PRO A 60 -8.96 10.11 12.42
N LEU A 61 -8.18 9.72 11.41
CA LEU A 61 -7.06 8.76 11.57
C LEU A 61 -5.81 9.38 12.21
N HIS A 62 -5.63 10.71 12.09
CA HIS A 62 -4.52 11.55 12.61
C HIS A 62 -3.09 11.21 12.14
N LYS A 63 -2.68 9.93 12.16
CA LYS A 63 -1.30 9.48 11.91
C LYS A 63 -1.24 8.44 10.80
N PHE A 64 -0.14 8.40 10.05
CA PHE A 64 0.05 7.44 8.96
C PHE A 64 0.05 5.97 9.41
N ASP A 65 0.48 5.67 10.64
CA ASP A 65 0.38 4.30 11.19
C ASP A 65 -1.06 3.81 11.31
N ALA A 66 -2.03 4.72 11.50
CA ALA A 66 -3.44 4.38 11.50
C ALA A 66 -3.93 4.02 10.09
N VAL A 67 -3.40 4.66 9.05
CA VAL A 67 -3.68 4.33 7.65
C VAL A 67 -3.19 2.92 7.32
N GLN A 68 -1.95 2.56 7.70
CA GLN A 68 -1.41 1.21 7.47
C GLN A 68 -2.28 0.11 8.11
N LYS A 69 -2.92 0.37 9.25
CA LYS A 69 -3.84 -0.56 9.91
C LYS A 69 -5.19 -0.73 9.20
N LYS A 70 -5.54 0.16 8.26
CA LYS A 70 -6.78 0.12 7.48
C LYS A 70 -6.63 -0.54 6.12
N LEU A 71 -5.40 -0.70 5.66
CA LEU A 71 -5.09 -1.38 4.41
C LEU A 71 -5.48 -2.86 4.48
N ARG A 72 -5.88 -3.44 3.34
CA ARG A 72 -6.11 -4.89 3.25
C ARG A 72 -4.81 -5.63 3.59
N SER A 73 -4.88 -6.88 4.02
CA SER A 73 -3.70 -7.66 4.42
C SER A 73 -2.64 -7.81 3.32
N CYS A 74 -3.02 -7.68 2.04
CA CYS A 74 -2.11 -7.72 0.90
C CYS A 74 -1.57 -6.34 0.47
N GLU A 75 -2.05 -5.26 1.09
CA GLU A 75 -1.66 -3.90 0.77
C GLU A 75 -0.63 -3.37 1.77
N LYS A 76 0.29 -2.55 1.26
CA LYS A 76 1.35 -1.93 2.05
C LYS A 76 1.38 -0.43 1.81
N LEU A 77 1.56 0.35 2.87
CA LEU A 77 1.80 1.78 2.77
C LEU A 77 3.27 2.00 2.39
N LEU A 78 3.50 2.44 1.15
CA LEU A 78 4.86 2.70 0.63
C LEU A 78 5.28 4.15 0.79
N PHE A 79 4.30 5.05 0.73
CA PHE A 79 4.49 6.49 0.81
C PHE A 79 3.20 7.14 1.36
N ALA A 80 3.36 8.18 2.18
CA ALA A 80 2.26 9.02 2.65
C ALA A 80 2.75 10.44 2.90
N MET A 81 1.89 11.42 2.62
CA MET A 81 2.08 12.83 3.00
C MET A 81 0.74 13.42 3.40
N ASN A 82 0.75 14.57 4.08
CA ASN A 82 -0.46 15.34 4.29
C ASN A 82 -1.01 15.83 2.93
N ALA A 83 -2.34 15.93 2.84
CA ALA A 83 -3.04 16.43 1.66
C ALA A 83 -3.65 17.81 1.94
N GLY A 84 -4.93 18.00 1.58
CA GLY A 84 -5.64 19.27 1.70
C GLY A 84 -5.74 19.84 3.11
N MET A 85 -6.30 21.05 3.20
CA MET A 85 -6.53 21.75 4.45
C MET A 85 -7.66 21.10 5.26
N TYR A 86 -7.57 21.22 6.58
CA TYR A 86 -8.59 20.74 7.52
C TYR A 86 -8.86 21.81 8.59
N ARG A 87 -10.06 21.79 9.19
CA ARG A 87 -10.42 22.62 10.35
C ARG A 87 -9.86 22.02 11.64
N SER A 88 -9.97 22.71 12.76
CA SER A 88 -9.49 22.20 14.07
C SER A 88 -10.13 20.88 14.52
N ASP A 89 -11.29 20.52 13.96
CA ASP A 89 -11.97 19.24 14.18
C ASP A 89 -11.61 18.15 13.15
N TYR A 90 -10.61 18.41 12.29
CA TYR A 90 -10.18 17.56 11.17
C TYR A 90 -11.21 17.41 10.03
N SER A 91 -12.29 18.18 10.00
CA SER A 91 -13.16 18.24 8.82
C SER A 91 -12.41 18.88 7.63
N ALA A 92 -12.59 18.31 6.44
CA ALA A 92 -11.93 18.79 5.24
C ALA A 92 -12.41 20.19 4.85
N VAL A 93 -11.48 21.03 4.39
CA VAL A 93 -11.79 22.33 3.78
C VAL A 93 -11.77 22.18 2.27
N GLY A 94 -12.90 22.42 1.61
CA GLY A 94 -13.06 22.28 0.16
C GLY A 94 -13.64 20.92 -0.25
N LEU A 95 -13.48 20.56 -1.52
CA LEU A 95 -13.99 19.30 -2.06
C LEU A 95 -13.14 18.12 -1.56
N TYR A 96 -13.79 17.21 -0.84
CA TYR A 96 -13.20 15.95 -0.40
C TYR A 96 -13.93 14.77 -1.05
N ILE A 97 -13.23 13.99 -1.87
CA ILE A 97 -13.76 12.77 -2.48
C ILE A 97 -12.81 11.63 -2.14
N GLU A 98 -13.20 10.83 -1.17
CA GLU A 98 -12.57 9.55 -0.89
C GLU A 98 -13.31 8.48 -1.70
N THR A 99 -12.63 7.86 -2.67
CA THR A 99 -13.23 6.74 -3.38
C THR A 99 -13.35 5.58 -2.41
N SER A 100 -14.58 5.26 -2.01
CA SER A 100 -14.91 3.99 -1.39
C SER A 100 -14.41 2.87 -2.28
N GLN A 101 -13.61 1.95 -1.73
CA GLN A 101 -13.13 0.77 -2.44
C GLN A 101 -14.26 -0.08 -3.02
#